data_AF-A0A523UWI9-F1
#
_entry.id   AF-A0A523UWI9-F1
#
_cell.length_a   1.000
_cell.length_b   1.000
_cell.length_c   1.000
_cell.angle_alpha   90.00
_cell.angle_beta   90.00
_cell.angle_gamma   90.00
#
_symmetry.space_group_name_H-M   'P 1'
#
loop_
_entity.id
_entity.type
_entity.pdbx_description
1 polymer ?
#
loop_
_entity_poly.entity_id
_entity_poly.type
_entity_poly.pdbx_seq_one_letter_code
_entity_poly.pdbx_strand_id
1 'polypeptide(L)'
;MNLIWGMILLVLSLIGWIGQVITVFRPVTAAKMGLTEPEANVDPTFFADARGEAIWDAVSLWTLTVAAILLILDNPSWAYFGLVGSGSYLYFAGRGTVVRLVMQRRGIRIGLPQNLKVIRVFLTLWGLMAIGTIVLAVNTIM
;
A
#
# COMPACT_ATOMS: atom_id res chain seq x y z
N MET A 1 -5.00 -22.83 -6.64
CA MET A 1 -4.60 -21.50 -7.18
C MET A 1 -5.10 -20.38 -6.28
N ASN A 2 -6.39 -20.36 -5.93
CA ASN A 2 -7.01 -19.37 -5.02
C ASN A 2 -6.34 -19.26 -3.65
N LEU A 3 -6.01 -20.38 -3.01
CA LEU A 3 -5.39 -20.37 -1.67
C LEU A 3 -4.01 -19.69 -1.65
N ILE A 4 -3.12 -20.06 -2.58
CA ILE A 4 -1.75 -19.49 -2.65
C ILE A 4 -1.82 -17.99 -2.94
N TRP A 5 -2.64 -17.58 -3.91
CA TRP A 5 -2.82 -16.17 -4.23
C TRP A 5 -3.44 -15.40 -3.05
N GLY A 6 -4.45 -15.98 -2.39
CA GLY A 6 -5.07 -15.43 -1.19
C GLY A 6 -4.07 -15.23 -0.05
N MET A 7 -3.15 -16.17 0.17
CA MET A 7 -2.10 -16.02 1.19
C MET A 7 -1.10 -14.92 0.83
N ILE A 8 -0.67 -14.83 -0.44
CA ILE A 8 0.22 -13.75 -0.91
C ILE A 8 -0.46 -12.39 -0.73
N LEU A 9 -1.71 -12.29 -1.18
CA LEU A 9 -2.55 -11.10 -1.03
C LEU A 9 -2.64 -10.68 0.44
N LEU A 10 -2.97 -11.63 1.32
CA LEU A 10 -3.16 -11.37 2.74
C LEU A 10 -1.90 -10.80 3.38
N VAL A 11 -0.74 -11.42 3.14
CA VAL A 11 0.52 -10.98 3.72
C VAL A 11 0.89 -9.58 3.21
N LEU A 12 0.85 -9.37 1.89
CA LEU A 12 1.25 -8.08 1.31
C LEU A 12 0.27 -6.96 1.63
N SER A 13 -1.03 -7.24 1.65
CA SER A 13 -2.05 -6.24 2.02
C SER A 13 -1.95 -5.89 3.49
N LEU A 14 -1.73 -6.86 4.38
CA LEU A 14 -1.53 -6.61 5.82
C LEU A 14 -0.28 -5.75 6.07
N ILE A 15 0.85 -6.03 5.42
CA ILE A 15 2.06 -5.20 5.54
C ILE A 15 1.75 -3.74 5.16
N GLY A 16 1.05 -3.54 4.04
CA GLY A 16 0.66 -2.20 3.60
C GLY A 16 -0.29 -1.53 4.57
N TRP A 17 -1.44 -2.16 4.83
CA TRP A 17 -2.50 -1.55 5.63
C TRP A 17 -2.11 -1.36 7.11
N ILE A 18 -1.54 -2.39 7.77
CA ILE A 18 -1.07 -2.26 9.15
C ILE A 18 0.05 -1.22 9.22
N GLY A 19 0.95 -1.17 8.22
CA GLY A 19 1.99 -0.15 8.14
C GLY A 19 1.41 1.28 8.20
N GLN A 20 0.33 1.52 7.48
CA GLN A 20 -0.36 2.81 7.47
C GLN A 20 -1.10 3.08 8.78
N VAL A 21 -1.81 2.09 9.33
CA VAL A 21 -2.47 2.20 10.65
C VAL A 21 -1.45 2.56 11.75
N ILE A 22 -0.32 1.86 11.82
CA ILE A 22 0.74 2.15 12.78
C ILE A 22 1.31 3.56 12.54
N THR A 23 1.52 3.93 11.27
CA THR A 23 1.98 5.28 10.92
C THR A 23 1.02 6.32 11.49
N VAL A 24 -0.29 6.21 11.28
CA VAL A 24 -1.30 7.14 11.79
C VAL A 24 -1.24 7.28 13.31
N PHE A 25 -1.39 6.18 14.05
CA PHE A 25 -1.62 6.20 15.50
C PHE A 25 -0.33 6.23 16.34
N ARG A 26 0.79 5.79 15.76
CA ARG A 26 2.09 5.65 16.44
C ARG A 26 3.25 6.06 15.51
N PRO A 27 3.31 7.31 15.01
CA PRO A 27 4.30 7.75 14.02
C PRO A 27 5.76 7.55 14.46
N VAL A 28 6.07 7.77 15.74
CA VAL A 28 7.42 7.56 16.28
C VAL A 28 7.82 6.09 16.21
N THR A 29 6.89 5.18 16.52
CA THR A 29 7.10 3.73 16.42
C THR A 29 7.22 3.32 14.95
N ALA A 30 6.37 3.85 14.08
CA ALA A 30 6.42 3.60 12.65
C ALA A 30 7.78 3.98 12.05
N ALA A 31 8.34 5.14 12.45
CA ALA A 31 9.66 5.57 12.01
C ALA A 31 10.78 4.65 12.48
N LYS A 32 10.72 4.16 13.73
CA LYS A 32 11.69 3.18 14.26
C LYS A 32 11.61 1.82 13.56
N MET A 33 10.42 1.44 13.09
CA MET A 33 10.18 0.22 12.33
C MET A 33 10.49 0.36 10.84
N GLY A 34 10.87 1.55 10.36
CA GLY A 34 11.12 1.82 8.95
C GLY A 34 9.86 1.87 8.08
N LEU A 35 8.67 1.99 8.69
CA LEU A 35 7.38 2.09 7.99
C LEU A 35 7.13 3.50 7.42
N THR A 36 7.74 4.51 8.02
CA THR A 36 7.72 5.91 7.55
C THR A 36 9.08 6.53 7.78
N GLU A 37 9.40 7.59 7.06
CA GLU A 37 10.58 8.39 7.33
C GLU A 37 10.44 9.15 8.66
N PRO A 38 11.52 9.27 9.45
CA PRO A 38 11.57 10.21 10.56
C PRO A 38 11.41 11.65 10.07
N GLU A 39 10.66 12.47 10.80
CA GLU A 39 10.42 13.88 10.45
C GLU A 39 11.71 14.68 10.24
N ALA A 40 12.74 14.43 11.06
CA ALA A 40 14.05 15.06 10.94
C ALA A 40 14.79 14.75 9.62
N ASN A 41 14.38 13.71 8.89
CA ASN A 41 15.02 13.25 7.66
C ASN A 41 14.29 13.71 6.39
N VAL A 42 13.21 14.49 6.52
CA VAL A 42 12.36 14.90 5.41
C VAL A 42 12.04 16.39 5.45
N ASP A 43 11.62 16.91 4.30
CA ASP A 43 11.02 18.23 4.20
C ASP A 43 9.65 18.26 4.91
N PRO A 44 9.30 19.34 5.63
CA PRO A 44 7.99 19.47 6.29
C PRO A 44 6.80 19.28 5.35
N THR A 45 6.94 19.68 4.08
CA THR A 45 5.90 19.51 3.05
C THR A 45 5.67 18.05 2.73
N PHE A 46 6.75 17.28 2.56
CA PHE A 46 6.65 15.84 2.35
C PHE A 46 6.13 15.14 3.59
N PHE A 47 6.55 15.57 4.77
CA PHE A 47 6.05 15.00 6.02
C PHE A 47 4.53 15.17 6.14
N ALA A 48 4.00 16.38 5.92
CA ALA A 48 2.57 16.64 5.95
C ALA A 48 1.81 15.80 4.89
N ASP A 49 2.34 15.71 3.67
CA ASP A 49 1.76 14.86 2.61
C ASP A 49 1.72 13.38 3.02
N ALA A 50 2.83 12.84 3.54
CA ALA A 50 2.93 11.45 3.97
C ALA A 50 1.99 11.14 5.15
N ARG A 51 1.78 12.10 6.06
CA ARG A 51 0.81 11.98 7.15
C ARG A 51 -0.63 11.91 6.62
N GLY A 52 -0.96 12.77 5.67
CA GLY A 52 -2.27 12.75 5.01
C GLY A 52 -2.51 11.45 4.25
N GLU A 53 -1.50 10.99 3.50
CA GLU A 53 -1.51 9.70 2.80
C GLU A 53 -1.77 8.54 3.77
N ALA A 54 -1.03 8.45 4.88
CA ALA A 54 -1.20 7.38 5.85
C ALA A 54 -2.62 7.33 6.46
N ILE A 55 -3.23 8.48 6.72
CA ILE A 55 -4.62 8.56 7.23
C ILE A 55 -5.59 8.02 6.18
N TRP A 56 -5.45 8.47 4.93
CA TRP A 56 -6.30 8.01 3.83
C TRP A 56 -6.14 6.51 3.55
N ASP A 57 -4.90 6.02 3.59
CA ASP A 57 -4.61 4.62 3.33
C ASP A 57 -5.11 3.70 4.45
N ALA A 58 -5.03 4.16 5.71
CA ALA A 58 -5.56 3.40 6.84
C ALA A 58 -7.07 3.13 6.72
N VAL A 59 -7.83 4.05 6.10
CA VAL A 59 -9.28 3.89 5.91
C VAL A 59 -9.68 3.18 4.61
N SER A 60 -8.78 3.13 3.62
CA SER A 60 -9.11 2.62 2.28
C SER A 60 -8.49 1.25 1.96
N LEU A 61 -7.27 0.96 2.44
CA LEU A 61 -6.52 -0.24 2.03
C LEU A 61 -6.99 -1.55 2.68
N TRP A 62 -7.81 -1.50 3.74
CA TRP A 62 -8.30 -2.73 4.41
C TRP A 62 -9.13 -3.64 3.48
N THR A 63 -9.74 -3.07 2.43
CA THR A 63 -10.62 -3.77 1.49
C THR A 63 -9.90 -4.94 0.79
N LEU A 64 -8.62 -4.79 0.46
CA LEU A 64 -7.85 -5.87 -0.17
C LEU A 64 -7.50 -6.99 0.81
N THR A 65 -7.31 -6.67 2.09
CA THR A 65 -7.15 -7.67 3.16
C THR A 65 -8.41 -8.51 3.31
N VAL A 66 -9.59 -7.88 3.25
CA VAL A 66 -10.86 -8.61 3.27
C VAL A 66 -11.04 -9.46 2.01
N ALA A 67 -10.67 -8.95 0.83
CA ALA A 67 -10.66 -9.74 -0.39
C ALA A 67 -9.80 -11.00 -0.25
N ALA A 68 -8.61 -10.88 0.34
CA ALA A 68 -7.69 -11.99 0.56
C ALA A 68 -8.29 -13.07 1.49
N ILE A 69 -8.90 -12.65 2.60
CA ILE A 69 -9.58 -13.56 3.54
C ILE A 69 -10.73 -14.29 2.82
N LEU A 70 -11.57 -13.56 2.09
CA LEU A 70 -12.68 -14.15 1.35
C LEU A 70 -12.20 -15.14 0.28
N LEU A 71 -11.09 -14.83 -0.41
CA LEU A 71 -10.50 -15.72 -1.40
C LEU A 71 -9.95 -17.02 -0.76
N ILE A 72 -9.35 -16.93 0.43
CA ILE A 72 -8.88 -18.10 1.19
C ILE A 72 -10.06 -18.98 1.62
N LEU A 73 -11.18 -18.36 1.99
CA LEU A 73 -12.42 -19.03 2.38
C LEU A 73 -13.28 -19.47 1.19
N ASP A 74 -12.79 -19.30 -0.04
CA ASP A 74 -13.50 -19.60 -1.29
C ASP A 74 -14.89 -18.93 -1.39
N ASN A 75 -15.04 -17.74 -0.80
CA ASN A 75 -16.28 -16.97 -0.83
C ASN A 75 -16.31 -16.09 -2.10
N PRO A 76 -17.31 -16.22 -3.00
CA PRO A 76 -17.33 -15.53 -4.30
C PRO A 76 -17.37 -13.99 -4.19
N SER A 77 -17.75 -13.45 -3.02
CA SER A 77 -17.72 -12.01 -2.78
C SER A 77 -16.29 -11.43 -2.82
N TRP A 78 -15.26 -12.29 -2.73
CA TRP A 78 -13.86 -11.88 -2.83
C TRP A 78 -13.59 -11.05 -4.08
N ALA A 79 -14.26 -11.34 -5.20
CA ALA A 79 -14.00 -10.66 -6.47
C ALA A 79 -14.39 -9.17 -6.41
N TYR A 80 -15.51 -8.83 -5.76
CA TYR A 80 -15.94 -7.44 -5.59
C TYR A 80 -15.00 -6.64 -4.68
N PHE A 81 -14.63 -7.23 -3.53
CA PHE A 81 -13.63 -6.64 -2.64
C PHE A 81 -12.25 -6.57 -3.32
N GLY A 82 -11.93 -7.55 -4.14
CA GLY A 82 -10.70 -7.63 -4.93
C GLY A 82 -10.60 -6.49 -5.92
N LEU A 83 -11.66 -6.16 -6.64
CA LEU A 83 -11.70 -5.01 -7.55
C LEU A 83 -11.53 -3.68 -6.82
N VAL A 84 -12.29 -3.44 -5.75
CA VAL A 84 -12.22 -2.19 -4.97
C VAL A 84 -10.87 -2.04 -4.28
N GLY A 85 -10.40 -3.09 -3.62
CA GLY A 85 -9.13 -3.09 -2.90
C GLY A 85 -7.95 -2.96 -3.84
N SER A 86 -7.96 -3.68 -4.96
CA SER A 86 -6.88 -3.58 -5.95
C SER A 86 -6.87 -2.24 -6.66
N GLY A 87 -8.03 -1.65 -6.95
CA GLY A 87 -8.10 -0.27 -7.45
C GLY A 87 -7.45 0.72 -6.49
N SER A 88 -7.73 0.57 -5.19
CA SER A 88 -7.10 1.37 -4.13
C SER A 88 -5.58 1.16 -4.07
N TYR A 89 -5.11 -0.08 -4.09
CA TYR A 89 -3.66 -0.40 -4.07
C TYR A 89 -2.92 0.05 -5.32
N LEU A 90 -3.55 -0.01 -6.49
CA LEU A 90 -2.98 0.48 -7.75
C LEU A 90 -2.82 2.00 -7.72
N TYR A 91 -3.85 2.72 -7.25
CA TYR A 91 -3.78 4.16 -7.03
C TYR A 91 -2.70 4.51 -6.00
N PHE A 92 -2.69 3.85 -4.85
CA PHE A 92 -1.70 4.01 -3.79
C PHE A 92 -0.27 3.81 -4.31
N ALA A 93 0.00 2.71 -5.02
CA ALA A 93 1.29 2.42 -5.62
C ALA A 93 1.72 3.50 -6.65
N GLY A 94 0.80 3.86 -7.55
CA GLY A 94 1.04 4.85 -8.59
C GLY A 94 1.31 6.25 -8.02
N ARG A 95 0.40 6.75 -7.18
CA ARG A 95 0.52 8.03 -6.47
C ARG A 95 1.80 8.07 -5.65
N GLY A 96 2.06 7.05 -4.83
CA GLY A 96 3.24 6.98 -3.99
C GLY A 96 4.55 7.06 -4.80
N THR A 97 4.57 6.47 -5.98
CA THR A 97 5.72 6.53 -6.90
C THR A 97 5.87 7.90 -7.56
N VAL A 98 4.79 8.43 -8.15
CA VAL A 98 4.79 9.68 -8.92
C VAL A 98 5.08 10.88 -8.01
N VAL A 99 4.44 10.98 -6.84
CA VAL A 99 4.65 12.08 -5.89
C VAL A 99 6.12 12.16 -5.48
N ARG A 100 6.71 11.02 -5.09
CA ARG A 100 8.12 10.94 -4.69
C ARG A 100 9.05 11.36 -5.83
N LEU A 101 8.79 10.91 -7.05
CA LEU A 101 9.58 11.30 -8.22
C LEU A 101 9.50 12.81 -8.48
N VAL A 102 8.30 13.40 -8.44
CA VAL A 102 8.09 14.84 -8.69
C VAL A 102 8.74 15.68 -7.61
N MET A 103 8.56 15.31 -6.34
CA MET A 103 9.17 16.01 -5.20
C MET A 103 10.70 15.96 -5.26
N GLN A 104 11.29 14.81 -5.58
CA GLN A 104 12.75 14.69 -5.78
C GLN A 104 13.25 15.60 -6.91
N ARG A 105 12.54 15.65 -8.04
CA ARG A 105 12.89 16.55 -9.16
C ARG A 105 12.84 18.03 -8.78
N ARG A 106 12.10 18.38 -7.74
CA ARG A 106 12.01 19.74 -7.18
C ARG A 106 12.95 19.99 -5.99
N GLY A 107 13.85 19.04 -5.68
CA GLY A 107 14.80 19.19 -4.58
C GLY A 107 14.17 18.99 -3.19
N ILE A 108 12.92 18.53 -3.09
CA ILE A 108 12.28 18.25 -1.81
C ILE A 108 12.90 16.97 -1.22
N ARG A 109 13.36 17.05 0.02
CA ARG A 109 13.96 15.91 0.74
C ARG A 109 12.85 14.96 1.19
N ILE A 110 12.81 13.76 0.61
CA ILE A 110 11.75 12.76 0.86
C ILE A 110 12.22 11.54 1.66
N GLY A 111 13.40 11.60 2.27
CA GLY A 111 13.94 10.53 3.12
C GLY A 111 15.36 10.11 2.79
N LEU A 112 15.80 9.02 3.41
CA LEU A 112 17.13 8.47 3.20
C LEU A 112 17.18 7.59 1.94
N PRO A 113 18.29 7.58 1.17
CA PRO A 113 18.38 6.81 -0.07
C PRO A 113 18.09 5.30 0.08
N GLN A 114 18.45 4.71 1.22
CA GLN A 114 18.20 3.29 1.49
C GLN A 114 16.71 2.99 1.66
N ASN A 115 15.99 3.81 2.42
CA ASN A 115 14.56 3.67 2.65
C ASN A 115 13.76 3.87 1.36
N LEU A 116 14.20 4.80 0.51
CA LEU A 116 13.57 5.04 -0.79
C LEU A 116 13.66 3.82 -1.72
N LYS A 117 14.73 3.02 -1.66
CA LYS A 117 14.82 1.76 -2.41
C LYS A 117 13.77 0.77 -1.91
N VAL A 118 13.65 0.61 -0.60
CA VAL A 118 12.68 -0.31 0.02
C VAL A 118 11.26 0.09 -0.34
N ILE A 119 10.90 1.37 -0.18
CA ILE A 119 9.58 1.88 -0.53
C ILE A 119 9.26 1.63 -2.01
N ARG A 120 10.20 1.89 -2.93
CA ARG A 120 9.97 1.64 -4.36
C ARG A 120 9.71 0.16 -4.68
N VAL A 121 10.40 -0.75 -4.00
CA VAL A 121 10.16 -2.19 -4.15
C VAL A 121 8.74 -2.53 -3.71
N PHE A 122 8.33 -2.10 -2.51
CA PHE A 122 6.99 -2.39 -2.01
C PHE A 122 5.88 -1.75 -2.87
N LEU A 123 6.03 -0.49 -3.29
CA LEU A 123 5.07 0.15 -4.21
C LEU A 123 4.94 -0.64 -5.53
N THR A 124 6.06 -1.15 -6.06
CA THR A 124 6.04 -1.98 -7.27
C THR A 124 5.31 -3.30 -7.03
N LEU A 125 5.62 -4.00 -5.93
CA LEU A 125 4.97 -5.25 -5.57
C LEU A 125 3.46 -5.07 -5.36
N TRP A 126 3.05 -4.02 -4.67
CA TRP A 126 1.64 -3.69 -4.46
C TRP A 126 0.92 -3.33 -5.76
N GLY A 127 1.56 -2.60 -6.67
CA GLY A 127 1.02 -2.31 -8.00
C GLY A 127 0.82 -3.56 -8.85
N LEU A 128 1.81 -4.46 -8.90
CA LEU A 128 1.72 -5.72 -9.65
C LEU A 128 0.66 -6.66 -9.06
N MET A 129 0.61 -6.76 -7.73
CA MET A 129 -0.39 -7.54 -7.01
C MET A 129 -1.82 -7.03 -7.29
N ALA A 130 -2.00 -5.71 -7.32
CA ALA A 130 -3.28 -5.10 -7.66
C ALA A 130 -3.71 -5.46 -9.10
N ILE A 131 -2.82 -5.31 -10.08
CA ILE A 131 -3.12 -5.65 -11.48
C ILE A 131 -3.50 -7.13 -11.60
N GLY A 132 -2.71 -8.04 -11.01
CA GLY A 132 -3.00 -9.48 -11.03
C GLY A 132 -4.35 -9.82 -10.41
N THR A 133 -4.70 -9.16 -9.31
CA THR A 133 -5.98 -9.39 -8.62
C THR A 133 -7.16 -8.83 -9.38
N ILE A 134 -7.01 -7.69 -10.07
CA ILE A 134 -8.05 -7.16 -10.97
C ILE A 134 -8.35 -8.18 -12.07
N VAL A 135 -7.31 -8.71 -12.75
CA VAL A 135 -7.48 -9.71 -13.81
C VAL A 135 -8.21 -10.94 -13.29
N LEU A 136 -7.79 -11.47 -12.13
CA LEU A 136 -8.43 -12.65 -11.54
C LEU A 136 -9.88 -12.38 -11.12
N ALA A 137 -10.16 -11.22 -10.53
CA ALA A 137 -11.51 -10.86 -10.11
C ALA A 137 -12.45 -10.67 -11.30
N VAL A 138 -11.99 -10.01 -12.37
CA VAL A 138 -12.74 -9.86 -13.63
C VAL A 138 -13.07 -11.23 -14.23
N ASN A 139 -12.09 -12.14 -14.31
CA ASN A 139 -12.30 -13.51 -14.81
C ASN A 139 -13.23 -14.37 -13.94
N THR A 140 -13.50 -13.96 -12.70
CA THR A 140 -14.39 -14.69 -11.78
C THR A 140 -15.83 -14.20 -11.88
N ILE A 141 -16.03 -12.96 -12.30
CA ILE A 141 -17.36 -12.33 -12.41
C ILE A 141 -17.96 -12.50 -13.81
N MET A 142 -17.11 -12.54 -14.85
CA MET A 142 -17.51 -12.79 -16.24
C MET A 142 -17.62 -14.29 -16.53
#